data_AF-A0AAD7YC72-F1
#
_entry.id   AF-A0AAD7YC72-F1
#
_cell.length_a   1.000
_cell.length_b   1.000
_cell.length_c   1.000
_cell.angle_alpha   90.00
_cell.angle_beta   90.00
_cell.angle_gamma   90.00
#
_symmetry.space_group_name_H-M   'P 1'
#
loop_
_entity.id
_entity.type
_entity.pdbx_description
1 polymer ?
#
loop_
_entity_poly.entity_id
_entity_poly.type
_entity_poly.pdbx_seq_one_letter_code
_entity_poly.pdbx_strand_id
1 'polypeptide(L)'
;MDSKSKERGSNFSNNELEILKRLIDDNKHILLCKKTDAISQGLKEKTWNDIHMQFNASSSRHRSVKQLKYKFDNMKKSARKEASKERQERRRTGGGQVPGMSTSDHSEKDWMRSLMVLSADGLESTYDDDTLPENVELTGDVGTLTPAAQVNIDEIINLNQVMTPSVKQNIEYIENSQGVLLLSDDVIVTQPSHTPNSSSQSKAENPNTDVKPLIKDTGAPGCLLRQPVSLPLKCRKRYFDTTPVSVRKSIKMLSDEKLQCTKEKERILEDANRRAEADHGQKMRHAQELHDQMLQHNQERHEKEMALLELKIKIQEAQLKRLG
;
A
#
# COMPACT_ATOMS: atom_id res chain seq x y z
N MET A 1 30.85 -1.75 17.37
CA MET A 1 29.70 -1.57 16.44
C MET A 1 30.25 -0.89 15.20
N ASP A 2 30.73 -1.67 14.25
CA ASP A 2 31.41 -1.14 13.06
C ASP A 2 30.38 -0.58 12.08
N SER A 3 30.40 0.75 11.93
CA SER A 3 29.59 1.47 10.94
C SER A 3 30.15 1.22 9.54
N LYS A 4 29.79 0.08 8.93
CA LYS A 4 30.09 -0.20 7.52
C LYS A 4 29.36 0.84 6.66
N SER A 5 30.10 1.80 6.11
CA SER A 5 29.56 2.80 5.18
C SER A 5 28.93 2.07 3.99
N LYS A 6 27.66 2.36 3.69
CA LYS A 6 27.00 1.79 2.51
C LYS A 6 27.68 2.35 1.27
N GLU A 7 28.45 1.51 0.60
CA GLU A 7 28.96 1.81 -0.73
C GLU A 7 27.79 2.13 -1.67
N ARG A 8 27.97 3.16 -2.50
CA ARG A 8 26.97 3.55 -3.48
C ARG A 8 26.85 2.44 -4.52
N GLY A 9 25.61 2.01 -4.79
CA GLY A 9 25.35 1.02 -5.84
C GLY A 9 25.77 1.53 -7.22
N SER A 10 26.14 0.61 -8.11
CA SER A 10 26.49 0.94 -9.50
C SER A 10 25.31 1.58 -10.25
N ASN A 11 25.60 2.53 -11.15
CA ASN A 11 24.60 3.16 -12.02
C ASN A 11 23.97 2.15 -12.99
N PHE A 12 22.76 2.43 -13.47
CA PHE A 12 22.14 1.65 -14.53
C PHE A 12 22.73 2.05 -15.88
N SER A 13 23.11 1.06 -16.69
CA SER A 13 23.51 1.23 -18.08
C SER A 13 22.28 1.43 -18.97
N ASN A 14 22.47 2.03 -20.14
CA ASN A 14 21.38 2.26 -21.10
C ASN A 14 20.70 0.94 -21.53
N ASN A 15 21.47 -0.14 -21.71
CA ASN A 15 20.90 -1.45 -22.05
C ASN A 15 20.02 -2.01 -20.91
N GLU A 16 20.48 -1.91 -19.65
CA GLU A 16 19.65 -2.28 -18.49
C GLU A 16 18.36 -1.44 -18.46
N LEU A 17 18.42 -0.17 -18.85
CA LEU A 17 17.26 0.71 -18.85
C LEU A 17 16.23 0.31 -19.90
N GLU A 18 16.67 -0.01 -21.12
CA GLU A 18 15.77 -0.48 -22.18
C GLU A 18 15.09 -1.81 -21.81
N ILE A 19 15.82 -2.74 -21.21
CA ILE A 19 15.23 -3.99 -20.70
C ILE A 19 14.18 -3.69 -19.63
N LEU A 20 14.50 -2.80 -18.67
CA LEU A 20 13.57 -2.43 -17.61
C LEU A 20 12.31 -1.74 -18.16
N LYS A 21 12.46 -0.83 -19.13
CA LYS A 21 11.32 -0.15 -19.78
C LYS A 21 10.38 -1.15 -20.44
N ARG A 22 10.93 -2.07 -21.25
CA ARG A 22 10.15 -3.12 -21.92
C ARG A 22 9.33 -3.96 -20.94
N LEU A 23 9.97 -4.45 -19.88
CA LEU A 23 9.30 -5.27 -18.86
C LEU A 23 8.20 -4.49 -18.12
N ILE A 24 8.38 -3.18 -17.93
CA ILE A 24 7.38 -2.31 -17.33
C ILE A 24 6.21 -2.07 -18.29
N ASP A 25 6.47 -1.85 -19.57
CA ASP A 25 5.43 -1.62 -20.57
C ASP A 25 4.49 -2.81 -20.71
N ASP A 26 5.04 -4.04 -20.67
CA ASP A 26 4.26 -5.28 -20.67
C ASP A 26 3.34 -5.39 -19.43
N ASN A 27 3.80 -4.87 -18.29
CA ASN A 27 3.12 -4.99 -16.98
C ASN A 27 2.48 -3.69 -16.47
N LYS A 28 2.34 -2.68 -17.34
CA LYS A 28 1.95 -1.30 -16.94
C LYS A 28 0.59 -1.22 -16.26
N HIS A 29 -0.36 -2.04 -16.69
CA HIS A 29 -1.72 -2.08 -16.20
C HIS A 29 -1.80 -2.48 -14.71
N ILE A 30 -0.89 -3.34 -14.24
CA ILE A 30 -0.79 -3.73 -12.83
C ILE A 30 0.02 -2.70 -12.04
N LEU A 31 1.19 -2.30 -12.56
CA LEU A 31 2.12 -1.43 -11.85
C LEU A 31 1.59 -0.01 -11.61
N LEU A 32 0.81 0.52 -12.55
CA LEU A 32 0.27 1.88 -12.50
C LEU A 32 -1.17 1.93 -11.97
N CYS A 33 -1.75 0.78 -11.64
CA CYS A 33 -3.08 0.71 -11.06
C CYS A 33 -3.13 1.55 -9.77
N LYS A 34 -4.11 2.47 -9.70
CA LYS A 34 -4.32 3.35 -8.54
C LYS A 34 -5.00 2.66 -7.34
N LYS A 35 -5.48 1.42 -7.51
CA LYS A 35 -6.10 0.66 -6.42
C LYS A 35 -5.05 0.31 -5.35
N THR A 36 -5.47 0.38 -4.09
CA THR A 36 -4.63 0.16 -2.90
C THR A 36 -5.08 -1.05 -2.07
N ASP A 37 -5.90 -1.93 -2.66
CA ASP A 37 -6.42 -3.11 -1.98
C ASP A 37 -5.29 -4.12 -1.70
N ALA A 38 -5.44 -4.92 -0.64
CA ALA A 38 -4.44 -5.94 -0.28
C ALA A 38 -4.14 -6.91 -1.44
N ILE A 39 -5.17 -7.28 -2.20
CA ILE A 39 -5.05 -8.12 -3.41
C ILE A 39 -4.24 -7.42 -4.49
N SER A 40 -4.56 -6.15 -4.77
CA SER A 40 -3.85 -5.33 -5.77
C SER A 40 -2.38 -5.12 -5.38
N GLN A 41 -2.11 -4.97 -4.08
CA GLN A 41 -0.75 -4.84 -3.56
C GLN A 41 0.04 -6.15 -3.70
N GLY A 42 -0.56 -7.29 -3.34
CA GLY A 42 0.05 -8.61 -3.55
C GLY A 42 0.35 -8.89 -5.02
N LEU A 43 -0.56 -8.51 -5.92
CA LEU A 43 -0.36 -8.65 -7.37
C LEU A 43 0.84 -7.81 -7.85
N LYS A 44 0.92 -6.53 -7.43
CA LYS A 44 2.08 -5.66 -7.73
C LYS A 44 3.38 -6.27 -7.23
N GLU A 45 3.39 -6.83 -6.02
CA GLU A 45 4.58 -7.47 -5.45
C GLU A 45 5.02 -8.69 -6.24
N LYS A 46 4.08 -9.55 -6.65
CA LYS A 46 4.34 -10.70 -7.52
C LYS A 46 4.91 -10.25 -8.87
N THR A 47 4.27 -9.29 -9.53
CA THR A 47 4.75 -8.72 -10.81
C THR A 47 6.17 -8.17 -10.70
N TRP A 48 6.52 -7.51 -9.59
CA TRP A 48 7.88 -7.02 -9.38
C TRP A 48 8.91 -8.14 -9.21
N ASN A 49 8.53 -9.27 -8.62
CA ASN A 49 9.39 -10.45 -8.52
C ASN A 49 9.59 -11.09 -9.90
N ASP A 50 8.53 -11.17 -10.71
CA ASP A 50 8.58 -11.69 -12.08
C ASP A 50 9.48 -10.81 -12.96
N ILE A 51 9.31 -9.49 -12.90
CA ILE A 51 10.19 -8.51 -13.59
C ILE A 51 11.64 -8.68 -13.14
N HIS A 52 11.88 -8.84 -11.84
CA HIS A 52 13.22 -9.04 -11.32
C HIS A 52 13.88 -10.31 -11.85
N MET A 53 13.14 -11.41 -11.93
CA MET A 53 13.63 -12.67 -12.47
C MET A 53 13.97 -12.53 -13.96
N GLN A 54 13.07 -11.95 -14.76
CA GLN A 54 13.29 -11.75 -16.20
C GLN A 54 14.41 -10.75 -16.49
N PHE A 55 14.49 -9.68 -15.70
CA PHE A 55 15.55 -8.68 -15.79
C PHE A 55 16.91 -9.31 -15.51
N ASN A 56 17.04 -10.07 -14.42
CA ASN A 56 18.30 -10.70 -14.05
C ASN A 56 18.69 -11.85 -14.98
N ALA A 57 17.74 -12.48 -15.67
CA ALA A 57 18.02 -13.46 -16.72
C ALA A 57 18.55 -12.81 -18.00
N SER A 58 18.13 -11.57 -18.28
CA SER A 58 18.49 -10.84 -19.52
C SER A 58 19.65 -9.85 -19.34
N SER A 59 19.92 -9.44 -18.11
CA SER A 59 20.95 -8.46 -17.74
C SER A 59 22.27 -9.15 -17.39
N SER A 60 23.38 -8.52 -17.73
CA SER A 60 24.72 -8.95 -17.29
C SER A 60 24.99 -8.69 -15.81
N ARG A 61 24.22 -7.80 -15.17
CA ARG A 61 24.37 -7.44 -13.75
C ARG A 61 23.08 -7.71 -13.00
N HIS A 62 23.21 -8.47 -11.92
CA HIS A 62 22.11 -8.73 -11.01
C HIS A 62 21.75 -7.48 -10.21
N ARG A 63 20.46 -7.15 -10.20
CA ARG A 63 19.88 -6.09 -9.37
C ARG A 63 18.85 -6.70 -8.45
N SER A 64 18.73 -6.15 -7.25
CA SER A 64 17.64 -6.50 -6.34
C SER A 64 16.33 -5.85 -6.77
N VAL A 65 15.21 -6.47 -6.40
CA VAL A 65 13.85 -5.93 -6.58
C VAL A 65 13.75 -4.48 -6.07
N LYS A 66 14.37 -4.19 -4.91
CA LYS A 66 14.37 -2.85 -4.30
C LYS A 66 15.04 -1.81 -5.20
N GLN A 67 16.14 -2.16 -5.88
CA GLN A 67 16.83 -1.25 -6.79
C GLN A 67 16.02 -0.97 -8.05
N LEU A 68 15.36 -1.99 -8.61
CA LEU A 68 14.48 -1.82 -9.78
C LEU A 68 13.28 -0.92 -9.45
N LYS A 69 12.60 -1.20 -8.34
CA LYS A 69 11.52 -0.34 -7.81
C LYS A 69 11.98 1.10 -7.61
N TYR A 70 13.14 1.29 -6.97
CA TYR A 70 13.69 2.61 -6.71
C TYR A 70 14.00 3.39 -7.99
N LYS A 71 14.60 2.74 -9.00
CA LYS A 71 14.85 3.37 -10.30
C LYS A 71 13.53 3.76 -10.99
N PHE A 72 12.54 2.88 -10.98
CA PHE A 72 11.20 3.21 -11.51
C PHE A 72 10.54 4.38 -10.79
N ASP A 73 10.55 4.39 -9.46
CA ASP A 73 10.01 5.51 -8.67
C ASP A 73 10.74 6.82 -8.94
N ASN A 74 12.06 6.78 -9.13
CA ASN A 74 12.83 7.96 -9.52
C ASN A 74 12.46 8.44 -10.93
N MET A 75 12.23 7.54 -11.89
CA MET A 75 11.76 7.91 -13.22
C MET A 75 10.40 8.61 -13.14
N LYS A 76 9.44 8.07 -12.37
CA LYS A 76 8.13 8.73 -12.12
C LYS A 76 8.28 10.11 -11.51
N LYS A 77 9.14 10.25 -10.50
CA LYS A 77 9.39 11.55 -9.84
C LYS A 77 10.01 12.56 -10.80
N SER A 78 10.99 12.13 -11.59
CA SER A 78 11.65 12.99 -12.57
C SER A 78 10.67 13.47 -13.65
N ALA A 79 9.80 12.58 -14.15
CA ALA A 79 8.79 12.94 -15.14
C ALA A 79 7.80 13.99 -14.59
N ARG A 80 7.28 13.77 -13.37
CA ARG A 80 6.40 14.75 -12.70
C ARG A 80 7.07 16.10 -12.45
N LYS A 81 8.36 16.09 -12.10
CA LYS A 81 9.14 17.31 -11.88
C LYS A 81 9.28 18.11 -13.17
N GLU A 82 9.57 17.44 -14.29
CA GLU A 82 9.68 18.07 -15.61
C GLU A 82 8.33 18.64 -16.07
N ALA A 83 7.25 17.86 -15.96
CA ALA A 83 5.90 18.33 -16.31
C ALA A 83 5.47 19.55 -15.46
N SER A 84 5.78 19.54 -14.15
CA SER A 84 5.52 20.68 -13.27
C SER A 84 6.32 21.92 -13.66
N LYS A 85 7.62 21.74 -13.99
CA LYS A 85 8.49 22.81 -14.45
C LYS A 85 7.98 23.40 -15.76
N GLU A 86 7.62 22.56 -16.74
CA GLU A 86 7.03 23.00 -18.00
C GLU A 86 5.75 23.81 -17.77
N ARG A 87 4.84 23.32 -16.92
CA ARG A 87 3.62 24.05 -16.56
C ARG A 87 3.93 25.40 -15.91
N GLN A 88 4.92 25.43 -15.04
CA GLN A 88 5.35 26.67 -14.40
C GLN A 88 5.86 27.67 -15.44
N GLU A 89 6.74 27.25 -16.35
CA GLU A 89 7.28 28.12 -17.41
C GLU A 89 6.19 28.59 -18.37
N ARG A 90 5.25 27.72 -18.77
CA ARG A 90 4.05 28.08 -19.56
C ARG A 90 3.22 29.19 -18.91
N ARG A 91 3.11 29.19 -17.58
CA ARG A 91 2.36 30.22 -16.83
C ARG A 91 3.16 31.51 -16.60
N ARG A 92 4.50 31.47 -16.71
CA ARG A 92 5.35 32.67 -16.55
C ARG A 92 5.27 33.57 -17.77
N THR A 93 5.13 32.99 -18.95
CA THR A 93 4.80 33.71 -20.17
C THR A 93 3.30 34.03 -20.12
N GLY A 94 2.90 35.23 -19.71
CA GLY A 94 1.50 35.66 -19.65
C GLY A 94 0.83 35.75 -21.03
N GLY A 95 0.72 34.64 -21.75
CA GLY A 95 0.19 34.52 -23.11
C GLY A 95 1.23 34.41 -24.23
N GLY A 96 2.54 34.45 -23.92
CA GLY A 96 3.62 34.34 -24.92
C GLY A 96 4.02 32.89 -25.23
N GLN A 97 4.57 32.65 -26.43
CA GLN A 97 5.13 31.34 -26.79
C GLN A 97 6.27 30.96 -25.83
N VAL A 98 6.21 29.74 -25.31
CA VAL A 98 7.25 29.17 -24.46
C VAL A 98 8.56 29.11 -25.27
N PRO A 99 9.70 29.62 -24.74
CA PRO A 99 10.97 29.44 -25.40
C PRO A 99 11.22 27.94 -25.58
N GLY A 100 11.49 27.51 -26.83
CA GLY A 100 11.63 26.11 -27.22
C GLY A 100 12.43 25.34 -26.18
N MET A 101 11.74 24.54 -25.37
CA MET A 101 12.39 23.67 -24.40
C MET A 101 13.28 22.73 -25.21
N SER A 102 14.58 22.91 -25.06
CA SER A 102 15.59 22.04 -25.64
C SER A 102 15.20 20.60 -25.37
N THR A 103 14.84 19.88 -26.43
CA THR A 103 14.67 18.42 -26.47
C THR A 103 16.05 17.78 -26.29
N SER A 104 16.68 18.05 -25.16
CA SER A 104 17.91 17.41 -24.76
C SER A 104 17.54 16.00 -24.31
N ASP A 105 17.74 15.03 -25.19
CA ASP A 105 18.08 13.63 -24.89
C ASP A 105 17.48 13.04 -23.59
N HIS A 106 16.14 13.11 -23.47
CA HIS A 106 15.41 12.70 -22.28
C HIS A 106 14.36 11.63 -22.57
N SER A 107 14.72 10.66 -23.43
CA SER A 107 13.90 9.49 -23.79
C SER A 107 13.23 8.82 -22.59
N GLU A 108 13.92 8.68 -21.45
CA GLU A 108 13.33 8.10 -20.22
C GLU A 108 12.17 8.93 -19.64
N LYS A 109 12.30 10.26 -19.63
CA LYS A 109 11.30 11.14 -19.01
C LYS A 109 10.06 11.22 -19.88
N ASP A 110 10.25 11.32 -21.19
CA ASP A 110 9.16 11.43 -22.16
C ASP A 110 8.37 10.11 -22.24
N TRP A 111 9.06 8.97 -22.24
CA TRP A 111 8.43 7.65 -22.11
C TRP A 111 7.59 7.55 -20.82
N MET A 112 8.16 7.92 -19.68
CA MET A 112 7.45 7.86 -18.40
C MET A 112 6.25 8.80 -18.34
N ARG A 113 6.34 9.97 -18.99
CA ARG A 113 5.22 10.91 -19.09
C ARG A 113 4.10 10.35 -19.96
N SER A 114 4.42 9.77 -21.11
CA SER A 114 3.46 9.06 -21.97
C SER A 114 2.78 7.91 -21.23
N LEU A 115 3.50 7.24 -20.35
CA LEU A 115 2.96 6.15 -19.53
C LEU A 115 2.04 6.65 -18.38
N MET A 116 2.21 7.90 -17.93
CA MET A 116 1.54 8.47 -16.75
C MET A 116 0.66 9.70 -17.06
N VAL A 117 0.12 9.84 -18.27
CA VAL A 117 -0.59 11.04 -18.78
C VAL A 117 -1.46 11.72 -17.71
N LEU A 118 -2.43 10.99 -17.14
CA LEU A 118 -3.38 11.55 -16.17
C LEU A 118 -2.75 12.00 -14.84
N SER A 119 -1.58 11.47 -14.46
CA SER A 119 -0.88 11.82 -13.22
C SER A 119 0.21 12.88 -13.42
N ALA A 120 0.66 13.11 -14.64
CA ALA A 120 1.67 14.12 -14.97
C ALA A 120 1.02 15.45 -15.38
N ASP A 121 0.07 15.39 -16.31
CA ASP A 121 -0.52 16.58 -16.95
C ASP A 121 -1.92 16.93 -16.42
N GLY A 122 -2.56 16.04 -15.67
CA GLY A 122 -3.92 16.26 -15.16
C GLY A 122 -4.97 16.22 -16.28
N LEU A 123 -6.22 16.55 -15.94
CA LEU A 123 -7.28 16.71 -16.93
C LEU A 123 -7.27 18.15 -17.45
N GLU A 124 -7.45 18.32 -18.76
CA GLU A 124 -7.69 19.62 -19.36
C GLU A 124 -9.07 20.14 -18.90
N SER A 125 -9.13 21.44 -18.60
CA SER A 125 -10.38 22.11 -18.25
C SER A 125 -11.12 22.43 -19.53
N THR A 126 -12.39 22.04 -19.64
CA THR A 126 -13.27 22.40 -20.77
C THR A 126 -14.17 23.60 -20.45
N TYR A 127 -13.93 24.25 -19.31
CA TYR A 127 -14.74 25.35 -18.78
C TYR A 127 -13.83 26.51 -18.37
N ASP A 128 -13.05 27.03 -19.31
CA ASP A 128 -12.43 28.35 -19.19
C ASP A 128 -13.06 29.32 -20.20
N ASP A 129 -13.24 30.58 -19.79
CA ASP A 129 -13.82 31.65 -20.62
C ASP A 129 -12.88 32.11 -21.76
N ASP A 130 -11.73 31.45 -21.92
CA ASP A 130 -10.68 31.83 -22.87
C ASP A 130 -10.64 30.92 -24.12
N THR A 131 -11.49 29.88 -24.21
CA THR A 131 -11.59 29.05 -25.43
C THR A 131 -12.42 29.78 -26.49
N LEU A 132 -11.78 30.67 -27.26
CA LEU A 132 -12.35 31.14 -28.52
C LEU A 132 -12.42 29.96 -29.50
N PRO A 133 -13.59 29.65 -30.09
CA PRO A 133 -13.70 28.59 -31.07
C PRO A 133 -12.83 28.94 -32.28
N GLU A 134 -11.74 28.20 -32.44
CA GLU A 134 -10.96 28.21 -33.67
C GLU A 134 -11.85 27.62 -34.78
N ASN A 135 -12.37 28.51 -35.63
CA ASN A 135 -12.92 28.26 -36.95
C ASN A 135 -13.93 27.10 -37.05
N VAL A 136 -15.18 27.39 -36.73
CA VAL A 136 -16.33 26.63 -37.22
C VAL A 136 -16.48 26.91 -38.72
N GLU A 137 -15.88 26.07 -39.58
CA GLU A 137 -16.46 25.85 -40.91
C GLU A 137 -17.72 25.00 -40.73
N LEU A 138 -18.87 25.68 -40.84
CA LEU A 138 -20.19 25.08 -40.89
C LEU A 138 -20.29 24.18 -42.13
N THR A 139 -20.23 22.86 -41.93
CA THR A 139 -20.98 21.93 -42.77
C THR A 139 -21.77 21.00 -41.86
N GLY A 140 -23.09 21.14 -41.94
CA GLY A 140 -24.02 20.35 -41.13
C GLY A 140 -24.13 18.92 -41.63
N ASP A 141 -24.28 17.99 -40.69
CA ASP A 141 -25.24 16.91 -40.83
C ASP A 141 -25.71 16.41 -39.46
N VAL A 142 -26.99 16.06 -39.42
CA VAL A 142 -27.79 15.76 -38.25
C VAL A 142 -27.56 14.31 -37.81
N GLY A 143 -27.13 14.14 -36.56
CA GLY A 143 -27.56 13.08 -35.65
C GLY A 143 -27.33 11.62 -36.07
N THR A 144 -26.35 10.97 -35.44
CA THR A 144 -26.57 9.64 -34.82
C THR A 144 -25.67 9.49 -33.60
N LEU A 145 -26.32 9.21 -32.48
CA LEU A 145 -25.75 8.94 -31.17
C LEU A 145 -24.85 7.69 -31.21
N THR A 146 -23.59 7.80 -30.79
CA THR A 146 -22.78 6.63 -30.41
C THR A 146 -22.77 6.48 -28.89
N PRO A 147 -23.20 5.33 -28.33
CA PRO A 147 -23.19 5.11 -26.89
C PRO A 147 -21.76 5.00 -26.35
N ALA A 148 -21.58 5.50 -25.13
CA ALA A 148 -20.40 5.24 -24.31
C ALA A 148 -20.11 3.73 -24.26
N ALA A 149 -19.03 3.30 -24.90
CA ALA A 149 -18.45 1.98 -24.68
C ALA A 149 -17.77 1.99 -23.31
N GLN A 150 -18.58 1.69 -22.29
CA GLN A 150 -18.11 1.26 -20.98
C GLN A 150 -17.33 -0.05 -21.21
N VAL A 151 -16.00 0.03 -21.23
CA VAL A 151 -15.17 -1.18 -21.28
C VAL A 151 -15.31 -1.87 -19.93
N ASN A 152 -16.09 -2.95 -19.91
CA ASN A 152 -16.33 -3.77 -18.73
C ASN A 152 -15.05 -4.55 -18.39
N ILE A 153 -14.37 -4.17 -17.32
CA ILE A 153 -13.08 -4.75 -16.91
C ILE A 153 -13.27 -6.15 -16.29
N ASP A 154 -14.49 -6.53 -15.93
CA ASP A 154 -14.79 -7.85 -15.36
C ASP A 154 -14.72 -8.99 -16.40
N GLU A 155 -14.71 -8.66 -17.70
CA GLU A 155 -14.66 -9.65 -18.79
C GLU A 155 -13.24 -10.13 -19.13
N ILE A 156 -12.19 -9.35 -18.79
CA ILE A 156 -10.78 -9.72 -19.06
C ILE A 156 -10.29 -10.78 -18.06
N ILE A 157 -10.92 -10.91 -16.90
CA ILE A 157 -10.57 -11.92 -15.90
C ILE A 157 -10.98 -13.33 -16.37
N ASN A 158 -11.98 -13.45 -17.25
CA ASN A 158 -12.50 -14.74 -17.72
C ASN A 158 -11.91 -15.26 -19.05
N LEU A 159 -11.19 -14.44 -19.81
CA LEU A 159 -10.63 -14.88 -21.11
C LEU A 159 -9.25 -15.57 -20.98
N ASN A 160 -8.58 -15.45 -19.83
CA ASN A 160 -7.31 -16.14 -19.58
C ASN A 160 -7.48 -17.61 -19.13
N GLN A 161 -8.71 -18.15 -19.15
CA GLN A 161 -8.99 -19.54 -18.81
C GLN A 161 -9.16 -20.47 -20.01
N VAL A 162 -9.12 -19.96 -21.25
CA VAL A 162 -9.22 -20.79 -22.46
C VAL A 162 -8.20 -20.34 -23.51
N MET A 163 -6.96 -20.80 -23.40
CA MET A 163 -6.05 -21.15 -24.52
C MET A 163 -4.75 -21.72 -23.93
N THR A 164 -4.70 -23.04 -23.74
CA THR A 164 -3.44 -23.78 -23.68
C THR A 164 -3.25 -24.51 -25.00
N PRO A 165 -2.09 -24.44 -25.67
CA PRO A 165 -1.69 -25.47 -26.60
C PRO A 165 -0.86 -26.52 -25.85
N SER A 166 -1.44 -27.72 -25.76
CA SER A 166 -0.79 -29.03 -25.85
C SER A 166 0.73 -29.12 -25.58
N VAL A 167 1.09 -29.63 -24.40
CA VAL A 167 2.14 -30.65 -24.26
C VAL A 167 1.65 -31.69 -23.24
N LYS A 168 1.25 -32.86 -23.73
CA LYS A 168 1.23 -34.10 -22.93
C LYS A 168 2.68 -34.52 -22.73
N GLN A 169 3.11 -34.81 -21.51
CA GLN A 169 3.60 -36.14 -21.09
C GLN A 169 3.82 -36.17 -19.56
N ASN A 170 3.30 -37.26 -18.98
CA ASN A 170 3.66 -37.95 -17.75
C ASN A 170 3.38 -37.29 -16.39
N ILE A 171 2.23 -37.71 -15.88
CA ILE A 171 1.95 -38.02 -14.48
C ILE A 171 2.99 -39.02 -13.98
N GLU A 172 3.58 -38.76 -12.81
CA GLU A 172 3.84 -39.82 -11.84
C GLU A 172 3.34 -39.35 -10.48
N TYR A 173 2.45 -40.16 -9.93
CA TYR A 173 1.61 -39.93 -8.77
C TYR A 173 2.18 -40.80 -7.66
N ILE A 174 2.55 -40.21 -6.52
CA ILE A 174 2.75 -40.98 -5.29
C ILE A 174 1.85 -40.37 -4.23
N GLU A 175 0.69 -41.00 -4.09
CA GLU A 175 -0.07 -41.04 -2.85
C GLU A 175 0.80 -41.65 -1.75
N ASN A 176 0.83 -41.00 -0.58
CA ASN A 176 0.78 -41.73 0.67
C ASN A 176 0.02 -40.88 1.69
N SER A 177 -1.25 -41.25 1.83
CA SER A 177 -2.07 -41.03 3.00
C SER A 177 -1.46 -41.78 4.19
N GLN A 178 -1.39 -41.12 5.35
CA GLN A 178 -1.84 -41.53 6.70
C GLN A 178 -1.76 -40.22 7.52
N GLY A 179 -2.82 -39.65 8.11
CA GLY A 179 -3.95 -40.26 8.77
C GLY A 179 -3.82 -40.00 10.28
N VAL A 180 -4.86 -39.40 10.86
CA VAL A 180 -5.26 -39.44 12.29
C VAL A 180 -4.92 -38.21 13.18
N LEU A 181 -6.00 -37.51 13.53
CA LEU A 181 -6.21 -36.62 14.67
C LEU A 181 -6.01 -37.35 16.00
N LEU A 182 -5.44 -36.70 17.02
CA LEU A 182 -5.94 -36.79 18.40
C LEU A 182 -5.42 -35.63 19.27
N LEU A 183 -6.36 -35.06 20.03
CA LEU A 183 -6.11 -34.19 21.19
C LEU A 183 -5.37 -34.95 22.29
N SER A 184 -4.42 -34.28 22.97
CA SER A 184 -4.52 -33.88 24.39
C SER A 184 -3.13 -33.61 25.00
N ASP A 185 -3.04 -32.46 25.65
CA ASP A 185 -2.28 -32.07 26.85
C ASP A 185 -0.98 -32.81 27.21
N ASP A 186 0.12 -32.05 27.29
CA ASP A 186 0.83 -31.85 28.57
C ASP A 186 1.83 -30.67 28.51
N VAL A 187 1.53 -29.66 29.34
CA VAL A 187 2.40 -28.99 30.32
C VAL A 187 3.87 -28.69 29.92
N ILE A 188 4.21 -27.39 29.87
CA ILE A 188 5.25 -26.77 30.72
C ILE A 188 4.89 -25.31 30.98
N VAL A 189 4.80 -25.02 32.27
CA VAL A 189 4.51 -23.75 32.94
C VAL A 189 5.80 -22.93 33.08
N THR A 190 5.76 -21.63 32.78
CA THR A 190 6.10 -20.53 33.73
C THR A 190 6.09 -19.15 33.04
N GLN A 191 5.33 -18.24 33.65
CA GLN A 191 5.29 -16.78 33.53
C GLN A 191 5.32 -16.25 35.00
N PRO A 192 5.24 -14.94 35.30
CA PRO A 192 6.15 -13.83 34.99
C PRO A 192 6.55 -13.05 36.27
N SER A 193 7.49 -12.11 36.15
CA SER A 193 8.01 -11.28 37.26
C SER A 193 7.30 -9.93 37.39
N HIS A 194 6.87 -9.56 38.62
CA HIS A 194 6.43 -8.21 38.99
C HIS A 194 7.07 -7.73 40.32
N THR A 195 7.92 -6.69 40.24
CA THR A 195 8.10 -5.52 41.17
C THR A 195 8.42 -5.74 42.67
N PRO A 196 8.66 -4.72 43.54
CA PRO A 196 9.18 -3.33 43.40
C PRO A 196 10.32 -3.01 44.43
N ASN A 197 11.01 -1.86 44.33
CA ASN A 197 11.01 -0.78 45.35
C ASN A 197 12.09 0.31 45.13
N SER A 198 11.67 1.55 45.37
CA SER A 198 12.51 2.74 45.57
C SER A 198 12.86 2.88 47.05
N SER A 199 14.03 3.45 47.39
CA SER A 199 14.09 4.50 48.43
C SER A 199 15.39 5.29 48.39
N SER A 200 15.26 6.52 48.87
CA SER A 200 16.10 7.71 48.69
C SER A 200 17.13 7.94 49.81
N GLN A 201 17.88 9.06 49.68
CA GLN A 201 18.61 9.86 50.70
C GLN A 201 20.08 9.46 50.97
N SER A 202 21.08 10.34 51.17
CA SER A 202 21.19 11.80 51.26
C SER A 202 22.69 12.23 51.36
N LYS A 203 22.94 13.56 51.30
CA LYS A 203 24.10 14.36 51.78
C LYS A 203 25.44 14.22 51.02
N ALA A 204 25.90 15.24 50.29
CA ALA A 204 26.52 16.50 50.77
C ALA A 204 27.88 16.28 51.45
N GLU A 205 28.98 16.69 50.81
CA GLU A 205 29.87 17.76 51.28
C GLU A 205 31.16 17.84 50.43
N ASN A 206 31.50 19.08 50.06
CA ASN A 206 32.82 19.50 49.58
C ASN A 206 33.63 19.91 50.82
N PRO A 207 34.97 19.80 50.80
CA PRO A 207 35.71 21.01 51.12
C PRO A 207 36.93 21.28 50.24
N ASN A 208 37.10 22.60 50.09
CA ASN A 208 38.16 23.42 49.53
C ASN A 208 39.64 23.01 49.70
N THR A 209 40.38 23.48 48.70
CA THR A 209 41.68 24.20 48.71
C THR A 209 43.02 23.48 48.86
N ASP A 210 43.85 23.85 47.87
CA ASP A 210 45.31 24.01 47.84
C ASP A 210 46.22 22.78 47.92
N VAL A 211 46.93 22.53 46.81
CA VAL A 211 48.39 22.72 46.68
C VAL A 211 48.78 22.45 45.22
N LYS A 212 49.48 23.40 44.58
CA LYS A 212 50.14 23.20 43.27
C LYS A 212 51.28 22.18 43.41
N PRO A 213 51.53 21.38 42.36
CA PRO A 213 52.91 21.23 41.90
C PRO A 213 53.07 21.69 40.45
N LEU A 214 54.08 22.55 40.29
CA LEU A 214 54.75 22.88 39.06
C LEU A 214 55.34 21.60 38.42
N ILE A 215 54.81 21.20 37.27
CA ILE A 215 55.50 20.28 36.36
C ILE A 215 55.71 21.02 35.05
N LYS A 216 56.98 21.23 34.73
CA LYS A 216 57.45 21.73 33.44
C LYS A 216 57.61 20.51 32.54
N ASP A 217 56.75 20.35 31.54
CA ASP A 217 57.03 19.44 30.43
C ASP A 217 57.08 20.20 29.12
N THR A 218 58.34 20.49 28.78
CA THR A 218 58.91 20.73 27.46
C THR A 218 58.39 19.66 26.49
N GLY A 219 57.72 20.05 25.41
CA GLY A 219 57.34 19.04 24.41
C GLY A 219 56.35 19.39 23.30
N ALA A 220 55.98 20.64 23.06
CA ALA A 220 55.17 20.98 21.89
C ALA A 220 55.67 22.27 21.22
N PRO A 221 56.13 22.22 19.95
CA PRO A 221 56.39 23.44 19.20
C PRO A 221 55.05 24.16 19.00
N GLY A 222 55.00 25.43 19.39
CA GLY A 222 53.79 26.26 19.34
C GLY A 222 53.11 26.18 17.99
N CYS A 223 51.91 25.60 17.95
CA CYS A 223 51.08 25.63 16.77
C CYS A 223 50.66 27.08 16.53
N LEU A 224 51.28 27.73 15.53
CA LEU A 224 50.85 29.00 14.97
C LEU A 224 49.58 28.82 14.12
N LEU A 225 48.57 28.12 14.64
CA LEU A 225 47.25 28.13 14.02
C LEU A 225 46.53 29.40 14.48
N ARG A 226 46.33 30.31 13.51
CA ARG A 226 45.47 31.49 13.63
C ARG A 226 44.19 31.14 14.40
N GLN A 227 43.95 31.81 15.52
CA GLN A 227 42.65 31.79 16.17
C GLN A 227 41.58 32.29 15.17
N PRO A 228 40.40 31.66 15.09
CA PRO A 228 39.34 32.10 14.19
C PRO A 228 38.90 33.53 14.56
N VAL A 229 38.97 34.45 13.58
CA VAL A 229 38.64 35.89 13.73
C VAL A 229 37.12 36.14 13.66
N SER A 230 36.28 35.11 13.78
CA SER A 230 34.84 35.33 13.83
C SER A 230 34.44 35.65 15.26
N LEU A 231 34.00 36.88 15.50
CA LEU A 231 33.24 37.23 16.70
C LEU A 231 32.08 36.23 16.84
N PRO A 232 31.85 35.63 18.03
CA PRO A 232 30.71 34.75 18.22
C PRO A 232 29.44 35.53 17.86
N LEU A 233 28.65 34.99 16.92
CA LEU A 233 27.40 35.59 16.51
C LEU A 233 26.57 35.85 17.76
N LYS A 234 26.19 37.11 17.97
CA LYS A 234 25.35 37.53 19.09
C LYS A 234 23.97 36.92 18.87
N CYS A 235 23.79 35.67 19.34
CA CYS A 235 22.48 35.05 19.38
C CYS A 235 21.59 35.93 20.25
N ARG A 236 20.72 36.71 19.60
CA ARG A 236 19.67 37.46 20.26
C ARG A 236 18.81 36.42 20.97
N LYS A 237 19.04 36.22 22.27
CA LYS A 237 18.15 35.43 23.12
C LYS A 237 16.79 36.08 22.99
N ARG A 238 15.93 35.51 22.15
CA ARG A 238 14.50 35.82 22.19
C ARG A 238 14.06 35.30 23.55
N TYR A 239 13.96 36.22 24.51
CA TYR A 239 13.23 35.97 25.73
C TYR A 239 11.80 35.70 25.27
N PHE A 240 11.46 34.41 25.17
CA PHE A 240 10.08 34.01 25.25
C PHE A 240 9.70 34.24 26.70
N ASP A 241 8.81 35.18 26.99
CA ASP A 241 8.32 35.51 28.33
C ASP A 241 7.44 34.39 28.93
N THR A 242 7.65 33.14 28.50
CA THR A 242 6.98 31.97 29.04
C THR A 242 7.86 31.35 30.10
N THR A 243 7.35 31.31 31.33
CA THR A 243 8.02 30.59 32.41
C THR A 243 8.22 29.12 32.02
N PRO A 244 9.34 28.48 32.39
CA PRO A 244 9.57 27.06 32.12
C PRO A 244 8.42 26.15 32.59
N VAL A 245 7.69 26.56 33.63
CA VAL A 245 6.49 25.88 34.14
C VAL A 245 5.32 25.96 33.14
N SER A 246 5.09 27.12 32.53
CA SER A 246 4.05 27.31 31.51
C SER A 246 4.29 26.42 30.30
N VAL A 247 5.54 26.38 29.80
CA VAL A 247 5.93 25.51 28.67
C VAL A 247 5.72 24.03 29.00
N ARG A 248 6.13 23.57 30.19
CA ARG A 248 5.91 22.19 30.63
C ARG A 248 4.43 21.84 30.75
N LYS A 249 3.61 22.78 31.26
CA LYS A 249 2.16 22.61 31.37
C LYS A 249 1.52 22.48 29.98
N SER A 250 1.89 23.33 29.03
CA SER A 250 1.39 23.25 27.64
C SER A 250 1.78 21.94 26.96
N ILE A 251 3.03 21.49 27.10
CA ILE A 251 3.49 20.21 26.54
C ILE A 251 2.70 19.04 27.14
N LYS A 252 2.44 19.05 28.46
CA LYS A 252 1.65 18.01 29.12
C LYS A 252 0.20 18.00 28.62
N MET A 253 -0.45 19.17 28.53
CA MET A 253 -1.81 19.27 27.99
C MET A 253 -1.92 18.73 26.55
N LEU A 254 -0.96 19.08 25.68
CA LEU A 254 -0.92 18.56 24.31
C LEU A 254 -0.70 17.04 24.27
N SER A 255 0.05 16.49 25.24
CA SER A 255 0.22 15.03 25.38
C SER A 255 -1.06 14.34 25.84
N ASP A 256 -1.77 14.94 26.80
CA ASP A 256 -3.02 14.41 27.33
C ASP A 256 -4.15 14.47 26.27
N GLU A 257 -4.21 15.55 25.50
CA GLU A 257 -5.14 15.72 24.38
C GLU A 257 -4.88 14.69 23.27
N LYS A 258 -3.61 14.43 22.95
CA LYS A 258 -3.23 13.35 22.02
C LYS A 258 -3.66 11.98 22.55
N LEU A 259 -3.48 11.70 23.85
CA LEU A 259 -3.89 10.45 24.47
C LEU A 259 -5.41 10.27 24.47
N GLN A 260 -6.17 11.35 24.67
CA GLN A 260 -7.63 11.33 24.56
C GLN A 260 -8.07 11.06 23.13
N CYS A 261 -7.47 11.74 22.15
CA CYS A 261 -7.73 11.51 20.73
C CYS A 261 -7.44 10.06 20.30
N THR A 262 -6.36 9.46 20.78
CA THR A 262 -6.05 8.05 20.49
C THR A 262 -7.08 7.09 21.10
N LYS A 263 -7.45 7.30 22.36
CA LYS A 263 -8.46 6.48 23.04
C LYS A 263 -9.83 6.57 22.38
N GLU A 264 -10.23 7.78 21.97
CA GLU A 264 -11.50 7.99 21.26
C GLU A 264 -11.50 7.27 19.91
N LYS A 265 -10.38 7.32 19.18
CA LYS A 265 -10.22 6.59 17.92
C LYS A 265 -10.31 5.08 18.12
N GLU A 266 -9.69 4.54 19.17
CA GLU A 266 -9.78 3.12 19.53
C GLU A 266 -11.23 2.72 19.84
N ARG A 267 -11.94 3.53 20.65
CA ARG A 267 -13.35 3.32 20.96
C ARG A 267 -14.23 3.25 19.72
N ILE A 268 -14.06 4.19 18.78
CA ILE A 268 -14.82 4.21 17.52
C ILE A 268 -14.55 2.94 16.70
N LEU A 269 -13.31 2.48 16.67
CA LEU A 269 -12.93 1.27 15.95
C LEU A 269 -13.54 0.00 16.59
N GLU A 270 -13.50 -0.09 17.93
CA GLU A 270 -14.14 -1.18 18.67
C GLU A 270 -15.65 -1.22 18.45
N ASP A 271 -16.32 -0.07 18.45
CA ASP A 271 -17.76 0.01 18.19
C ASP A 271 -18.10 -0.36 16.74
N ALA A 272 -17.27 0.03 15.77
CA ALA A 272 -17.43 -0.37 14.38
C ALA A 272 -17.29 -1.90 14.22
N ASN A 273 -16.28 -2.51 14.86
CA ASN A 273 -16.10 -3.96 14.87
C ASN A 273 -17.30 -4.67 15.51
N ARG A 274 -17.76 -4.19 16.67
CA ARG A 274 -18.94 -4.75 17.36
C ARG A 274 -20.19 -4.74 16.48
N ARG A 275 -20.42 -3.65 15.72
CA ARG A 275 -21.54 -3.55 14.76
C ARG A 275 -21.37 -4.54 13.62
N ALA A 276 -20.17 -4.66 13.06
CA ALA A 276 -19.90 -5.62 11.99
C ALA A 276 -20.11 -7.08 12.43
N GLU A 277 -19.68 -7.42 13.64
CA GLU A 277 -19.91 -8.74 14.25
C GLU A 277 -21.40 -9.00 14.50
N ALA A 278 -22.14 -8.01 15.00
CA ALA A 278 -23.58 -8.12 15.20
C ALA A 278 -24.33 -8.35 13.88
N ASP A 279 -23.99 -7.59 12.83
CA ASP A 279 -24.55 -7.74 11.48
C ASP A 279 -24.22 -9.12 10.90
N HIS A 280 -22.98 -9.58 11.03
CA HIS A 280 -22.58 -10.92 10.59
C HIS A 280 -23.38 -11.99 11.35
N GLY A 281 -23.51 -11.85 12.67
CA GLY A 281 -24.30 -12.76 13.49
C GLY A 281 -25.79 -12.79 13.11
N GLN A 282 -26.38 -11.65 12.76
CA GLN A 282 -27.75 -11.59 12.24
C GLN A 282 -27.89 -12.32 10.91
N LYS A 283 -26.96 -12.11 9.98
CA LYS A 283 -26.95 -12.79 8.69
C LYS A 283 -26.83 -14.31 8.84
N MET A 284 -25.99 -14.78 9.75
CA MET A 284 -25.85 -16.21 10.04
C MET A 284 -27.14 -16.80 10.62
N ARG A 285 -27.79 -16.11 11.57
CA ARG A 285 -29.09 -16.55 12.12
C ARG A 285 -30.17 -16.61 11.05
N HIS A 286 -30.28 -15.58 10.22
CA HIS A 286 -31.26 -15.56 9.12
C HIS A 286 -31.00 -16.69 8.10
N ALA A 287 -29.74 -16.96 7.78
CA ALA A 287 -29.37 -18.06 6.89
C ALA A 287 -29.72 -19.43 7.49
N GLN A 288 -29.50 -19.61 8.80
CA GLN A 288 -29.90 -20.82 9.53
C GLN A 288 -31.43 -20.98 9.54
N GLU A 289 -32.17 -19.91 9.83
CA GLU A 289 -33.63 -19.93 9.84
C GLU A 289 -34.20 -20.29 8.46
N LEU A 290 -33.65 -19.74 7.39
CA LEU A 290 -34.05 -20.09 6.02
C LEU A 290 -33.77 -21.56 5.70
N HIS A 291 -32.63 -22.09 6.17
CA HIS A 291 -32.29 -23.49 6.00
C HIS A 291 -33.30 -24.40 6.73
N ASP A 292 -33.65 -24.06 7.97
CA ASP A 292 -34.60 -24.82 8.78
C ASP A 292 -36.01 -24.78 8.16
N GLN A 293 -36.44 -23.63 7.65
CA GLN A 293 -37.70 -23.50 6.90
C GLN A 293 -37.73 -24.39 5.66
N MET A 294 -36.63 -24.45 4.91
CA MET A 294 -36.52 -25.32 3.74
C MET A 294 -36.60 -26.80 4.12
N LEU A 295 -35.94 -27.20 5.21
CA LEU A 295 -36.01 -28.58 5.71
C LEU A 295 -37.43 -28.96 6.13
N GLN A 296 -38.10 -28.08 6.88
CA GLN A 296 -39.50 -28.27 7.27
C GLN A 296 -40.41 -28.39 6.05
N HIS A 297 -40.28 -27.49 5.07
CA HIS A 297 -41.06 -27.54 3.84
C HIS A 297 -40.86 -28.86 3.08
N ASN A 298 -39.61 -29.32 2.98
CA ASN A 298 -39.29 -30.59 2.33
C ASN A 298 -39.88 -31.78 3.09
N GLN A 299 -39.85 -31.76 4.41
CA GLN A 299 -40.44 -32.80 5.24
C GLN A 299 -41.97 -32.84 5.07
N GLU A 300 -42.65 -31.70 5.15
CA GLU A 300 -44.10 -31.62 4.94
C GLU A 300 -44.51 -32.09 3.54
N ARG A 301 -43.72 -31.74 2.52
CA ARG A 301 -43.95 -32.22 1.15
C ARG A 301 -43.85 -33.75 1.09
N HIS A 302 -42.82 -34.33 1.71
CA HIS A 302 -42.64 -35.77 1.77
C HIS A 302 -43.79 -36.46 2.52
N GLU A 303 -44.24 -35.91 3.66
CA GLU A 303 -45.37 -36.45 4.42
C GLU A 303 -46.66 -36.46 3.61
N LYS A 304 -46.93 -35.38 2.85
CA LYS A 304 -48.09 -35.30 1.94
C LYS A 304 -48.01 -36.33 0.81
N GLU A 305 -46.83 -36.53 0.23
CA GLU A 305 -46.60 -37.56 -0.80
C GLU A 305 -46.87 -38.97 -0.25
N MET A 306 -46.37 -39.27 0.94
CA MET A 306 -46.60 -40.56 1.61
C MET A 306 -48.07 -40.80 1.91
N ALA A 307 -48.79 -39.80 2.43
CA ALA A 307 -50.23 -39.90 2.68
C ALA A 307 -51.03 -40.12 1.39
N LEU A 308 -50.62 -39.49 0.28
CA LEU A 308 -51.25 -39.67 -1.02
C LEU A 308 -51.04 -41.09 -1.56
N LEU A 309 -49.83 -41.65 -1.40
CA LEU A 309 -49.54 -43.05 -1.75
C LEU A 309 -50.38 -44.02 -0.92
N GLU A 310 -50.50 -43.78 0.39
CA GLU A 310 -51.32 -44.61 1.27
C GLU A 310 -52.80 -44.59 0.85
N LEU A 311 -53.33 -43.41 0.49
CA LEU A 311 -54.70 -43.29 -0.02
C LEU A 311 -54.87 -44.05 -1.34
N LYS A 312 -53.90 -43.97 -2.26
CA LYS A 312 -53.92 -44.73 -3.52
C LYS A 312 -53.97 -46.24 -3.28
N ILE A 313 -53.17 -46.74 -2.34
CA ILE A 313 -53.17 -48.16 -1.95
C ILE A 313 -54.56 -48.56 -1.43
N LYS A 314 -55.13 -47.79 -0.50
CA LYS A 314 -56.48 -48.05 0.05
C LYS A 314 -57.57 -48.07 -1.03
N ILE A 315 -57.49 -47.17 -2.02
CA ILE A 315 -58.43 -47.15 -3.16
C ILE A 315 -58.27 -48.41 -4.00
N GLN A 316 -57.04 -48.81 -4.34
CA GLN A 316 -56.77 -50.02 -5.12
C GLN A 316 -57.27 -51.29 -4.40
N GLU A 317 -57.01 -51.41 -3.10
CA GLU A 317 -57.51 -52.53 -2.28
C GLU A 317 -59.04 -52.57 -2.26
N ALA A 318 -59.71 -51.42 -2.12
CA ALA A 318 -61.16 -51.34 -2.14
C ALA A 318 -61.75 -51.73 -3.52
N GLN A 319 -61.06 -51.40 -4.61
CA GLN A 319 -61.45 -51.82 -5.96
C GLN A 319 -61.29 -53.33 -6.15
N LEU A 320 -60.17 -53.91 -5.69
CA LEU A 320 -59.93 -55.36 -5.74
C LEU A 320 -60.99 -56.13 -4.94
N LYS A 321 -61.36 -55.66 -3.75
CA LYS A 321 -62.43 -56.24 -2.92
C LYS A 321 -63.83 -56.20 -3.55
N ARG A 322 -64.06 -55.33 -4.55
CA ARG A 322 -65.35 -55.27 -5.27
C ARG A 322 -65.38 -56.21 -6.49
N LEU A 323 -64.23 -56.68 -6.95
CA LEU A 323 -64.10 -57.51 -8.16
C LEU A 323 -63.95 -59.01 -7.87
N GLY A 324 -63.62 -59.39 -6.64
CA GLY A 324 -63.61 -60.78 -6.15
C GLY A 324 -64.81 -61.06 -5.25
#